data_AF-A0A660A8F6-F1
#
_entry.id   AF-A0A660A8F6-F1
#
_cell.length_a   1.000
_cell.length_b   1.000
_cell.length_c   1.000
_cell.angle_alpha   90.00
_cell.angle_beta   90.00
_cell.angle_gamma   90.00
#
_symmetry.space_group_name_H-M   'P 1'
#
loop_
_entity.id
_entity.type
_entity.pdbx_description
1 polymer ?
#
loop_
_entity_poly.entity_id
_entity_poly.type
_entity_poly.pdbx_seq_one_letter_code
_entity_poly.pdbx_strand_id
1 'polypeptide(L)' 'TVKVRTNAVIDSINQEISMIPSVEFIDVNTCLKDAQGGLADSYTLDGLHLNFQAYAIMAQVIKDYL' A
#
# COMPACT_ATOMS: atom_id res chain seq x y z
N THR A 1 9.59 -21.01 -5.29
CA THR A 1 10.20 -20.17 -4.23
C THR A 1 9.45 -18.87 -4.16
N VAL A 2 8.96 -18.47 -2.99
CA VAL A 2 8.33 -17.14 -2.83
C VAL A 2 9.44 -16.11 -3.01
N LYS A 3 9.35 -15.28 -4.06
CA LYS A 3 10.29 -14.16 -4.23
C LYS A 3 10.03 -13.17 -3.10
N VAL A 4 11.05 -12.92 -2.28
CA VAL A 4 11.01 -11.84 -1.30
C VAL A 4 11.00 -10.52 -2.09
N ARG A 5 9.97 -9.69 -1.87
CA ARG A 5 9.88 -8.34 -2.42
C ARG A 5 10.19 -7.36 -1.29
N THR A 6 11.07 -6.40 -1.56
CA THR A 6 11.32 -5.28 -0.64
C THR A 6 10.31 -4.17 -0.88
N ASN A 7 10.13 -3.26 0.07
CA ASN A 7 9.26 -2.10 -0.11
C ASN A 7 9.69 -1.22 -1.30
N ALA A 8 10.99 -1.08 -1.55
CA ALA A 8 11.50 -0.38 -2.72
C ALA A 8 11.06 -1.03 -4.06
N VAL A 9 10.98 -2.37 -4.11
CA VAL A 9 10.48 -3.07 -5.30
C VAL A 9 8.97 -2.85 -5.47
N ILE A 10 8.22 -2.84 -4.37
CA ILE A 10 6.78 -2.53 -4.39
C ILE A 10 6.55 -1.11 -4.91
N ASP A 11 7.39 -0.15 -4.52
CA ASP A 11 7.28 1.25 -4.94
C ASP A 11 7.52 1.43 -6.43
N SER A 12 8.54 0.74 -6.97
CA SER A 12 8.78 0.71 -8.41
C SER A 12 7.57 0.14 -9.17
N ILE A 13 6.98 -0.95 -8.67
CA ILE A 13 5.80 -1.56 -9.29
C ILE A 13 4.60 -0.62 -9.24
N ASN A 14 4.36 0.05 -8.10
CA ASN A 14 3.26 1.01 -7.96
C ASN A 14 3.43 2.19 -8.92
N GLN A 15 4.66 2.68 -9.09
CA GLN A 15 4.97 3.73 -10.06
C GLN A 15 4.67 3.26 -11.50
N GLU A 16 5.06 2.05 -11.88
CA GLU A 16 4.74 1.49 -13.20
C GLU A 16 3.22 1.34 -13.42
N ILE A 17 2.49 0.85 -12.42
CA ILE A 17 1.03 0.69 -12.50
C ILE A 17 0.34 2.05 -12.64
N SER A 18 0.83 3.09 -11.95
CA SER A 18 0.27 4.45 -12.04
C SER A 18 0.37 5.08 -13.43
N MET A 19 1.22 4.55 -14.31
CA MET A 19 1.41 5.04 -15.67
C MET A 19 0.50 4.36 -16.71
N ILE A 20 -0.32 3.38 -16.30
CA ILE A 20 -1.21 2.68 -17.23
C ILE A 20 -2.27 3.65 -17.75
N PRO A 21 -2.35 3.88 -19.07
CA PRO A 21 -3.28 4.85 -19.63
C PRO A 21 -4.73 4.38 -19.47
N SER A 22 -5.63 5.33 -19.21
CA SER A 22 -7.07 5.10 -19.05
C SER A 22 -7.47 4.25 -17.84
N VAL A 23 -6.57 4.05 -16.89
CA VAL A 23 -6.84 3.43 -15.59
C VAL A 23 -6.55 4.46 -14.51
N GLU A 24 -7.49 4.63 -13.57
CA GLU A 24 -7.26 5.46 -12.39
C GLU A 24 -6.49 4.66 -11.35
N PHE A 25 -5.29 5.14 -11.02
CA PHE A 25 -4.47 4.56 -9.96
C PHE A 25 -4.82 5.21 -8.62
N ILE A 26 -5.20 4.38 -7.65
CA ILE A 26 -5.54 4.81 -6.29
C ILE A 26 -4.39 4.41 -5.36
N ASP A 27 -3.67 5.41 -4.84
CA ASP A 27 -2.58 5.16 -3.89
C ASP A 27 -3.12 4.96 -2.47
N VAL A 28 -3.24 3.68 -2.09
CA VAL A 28 -3.55 3.27 -0.72
C VAL A 28 -2.31 2.87 0.08
N ASN A 29 -1.13 2.90 -0.55
CA ASN A 29 0.10 2.39 0.04
C ASN A 29 0.79 3.45 0.91
N THR A 30 0.85 4.70 0.42
CA THR A 30 1.59 5.80 1.09
C THR A 30 1.07 6.08 2.50
N CYS A 31 -0.24 6.03 2.73
CA CYS A 31 -0.84 6.34 4.04
C CYS A 31 -0.58 5.28 5.12
N LEU A 32 -0.11 4.09 4.73
CA LEU A 32 0.17 2.97 5.63
C LEU A 32 1.67 2.84 5.94
N LYS A 33 2.51 3.67 5.33
CA LYS A 33 3.96 3.61 5.51
C LYS A 33 4.44 4.34 6.76
N ASP A 34 5.51 3.81 7.34
CA ASP A 34 6.31 4.48 8.36
C ASP A 34 7.40 5.38 7.76
N ALA A 35 8.21 5.98 8.63
CA ALA A 35 9.33 6.85 8.24
C ALA A 35 10.49 6.11 7.55
N GLN A 36 10.51 4.77 7.59
CA GLN A 36 11.49 3.93 6.91
C GLN A 36 10.98 3.48 5.53
N GLY A 37 9.74 3.83 5.17
CA GLY A 37 9.11 3.46 3.91
C GLY A 37 8.54 2.04 3.90
N GLY A 38 8.45 1.38 5.06
CA GLY A 38 7.79 0.09 5.22
C GLY A 38 6.37 0.22 5.74
N LEU A 39 5.59 -0.86 5.69
CA LEU A 39 4.29 -0.92 6.36
C LEU A 39 4.53 -0.74 7.87
N ALA A 40 3.88 0.26 8.47
CA ALA A 40 4.06 0.53 9.89
C ALA A 40 3.65 -0.68 10.75
N ASP A 41 4.47 -1.01 11.76
CA ASP A 41 4.22 -2.15 12.65
C ASP A 41 2.85 -2.08 13.34
N SER A 42 2.36 -0.88 13.62
CA SER A 42 1.03 -0.64 14.21
C SER A 42 -0.13 -0.94 13.27
N TYR A 43 0.12 -1.16 11.98
CA TYR A 43 -0.88 -1.37 10.93
C TYR A 43 -0.94 -2.80 10.42
N THR A 44 -0.11 -3.70 10.97
CA THR A 44 -0.02 -5.09 10.52
C THR A 44 -0.21 -6.09 11.66
N LEU A 45 -0.55 -7.33 11.28
CA LEU A 45 -0.61 -8.47 12.20
C LEU A 45 0.69 -9.28 12.20
N ASP A 46 1.39 -9.30 11.07
CA ASP A 46 2.53 -10.20 10.82
C ASP A 46 3.62 -9.60 9.90
N GLY A 47 3.57 -8.30 9.64
CA GLY A 47 4.46 -7.61 8.70
C GLY A 47 3.94 -7.55 7.27
N LEU A 48 2.79 -8.16 6.96
CA LEU A 48 2.18 -8.14 5.62
C LEU A 48 0.67 -7.90 5.65
N HIS A 49 -0.06 -8.63 6.48
CA HIS A 49 -1.51 -8.52 6.56
C HIS A 49 -1.90 -7.29 7.39
N LEU A 50 -2.83 -6.50 6.86
CA LEU A 50 -3.36 -5.33 7.53
C LEU A 50 -4.22 -5.73 8.73
N ASN A 51 -4.14 -4.93 9.80
CA ASN A 51 -5.07 -5.02 10.91
C ASN A 51 -6.31 -4.12 10.69
N PHE A 52 -7.24 -4.14 11.64
CA PHE A 52 -8.50 -3.40 11.53
C PHE A 52 -8.30 -1.88 11.37
N GLN A 53 -7.33 -1.30 12.07
CA GLN A 53 -7.02 0.13 11.98
C GLN A 53 -6.55 0.50 10.57
N ALA A 54 -5.65 -0.30 10.00
CA ALA A 54 -5.12 -0.08 8.66
C ALA A 54 -6.21 -0.20 7.58
N TYR A 55 -7.13 -1.17 7.72
CA TYR A 55 -8.29 -1.27 6.84
C TYR A 55 -9.20 -0.04 6.92
N ALA A 56 -9.40 0.54 8.11
CA ALA A 56 -10.20 1.76 8.26
C ALA A 56 -9.55 2.95 7.54
N ILE A 57 -8.23 3.09 7.63
CA ILE A 57 -7.47 4.14 6.91
C ILE A 57 -7.61 3.95 5.39
N MET A 58 -7.38 2.73 4.91
CA MET A 58 -7.51 2.40 3.48
C MET A 58 -8.93 2.67 2.96
N ALA A 59 -9.96 2.31 3.75
CA ALA A 59 -11.35 2.56 3.37
C ALA A 59 -11.64 4.06 3.22
N GLN A 60 -11.03 4.92 4.03
CA GLN A 60 -11.20 6.36 3.93
C GLN A 60 -10.58 6.93 2.64
N VAL A 61 -9.49 6.34 2.13
CA VAL A 61 -8.91 6.71 0.83
C VAL A 61 -9.81 6.27 -0.32
N ILE A 62 -10.26 5.02 -0.30
CA ILE A 62 -11.07 4.44 -1.39
C ILE A 62 -12.44 5.13 -1.50
N LYS A 63 -12.99 5.61 -0.37
CA LYS A 63 -14.31 6.26 -0.31
C LYS A 63 -14.45 7.43 -1.29
N ASP A 64 -13.37 8.16 -1.57
CA ASP A 64 -13.43 9.33 -2.45
C ASP A 64 -13.59 8.95 -3.95
N TYR A 65 -13.54 7.65 -4.27
CA TYR A 65 -13.65 7.09 -5.62
C TYR A 65 -14.92 6.25 -5.84
N LEU A 66 -15.83 6.20 -4.85
CA LEU A 66 -17.11 5.47 -4.89
C LEU A 66 -18.30 6.43 -4.94
#